data_AF-A0A1G0ZX94-F1
#
_entry.id   AF-A0A1G0ZX94-F1
#
_cell.length_a   1.000
_cell.length_b   1.000
_cell.length_c   1.000
_cell.angle_alpha   90.00
_cell.angle_beta   90.00
_cell.angle_gamma   90.00
#
_symmetry.space_group_name_H-M   'P 1'
#
loop_
_entity.id
_entity.type
_entity.pdbx_description
1 polymer ?
#
loop_
_entity_poly.entity_id
_entity_poly.type
_entity_poly.pdbx_seq_one_letter_code
_entity_poly.pdbx_strand_id
1 'polypeptide(L)'
;MLSQILDLIRNANITLPVTEVSILLLLLTSCLLFRFNRTGLMTAYVFAYRWGWMFFSDQKQSYVFAYMIFGMAVGFLAVVGMIRSRE
;
A
#
# COMPACT_ATOMS: atom_id res chain seq x y z
N MET A 1 -4.17 -15.35 -17.91
CA MET A 1 -3.63 -14.69 -16.70
C MET A 1 -4.39 -13.42 -16.35
N LEU A 2 -4.58 -12.49 -17.28
CA LEU A 2 -5.33 -11.25 -17.05
C LEU A 2 -6.80 -11.48 -16.63
N SER A 3 -7.48 -12.44 -17.27
CA SER A 3 -8.84 -12.87 -16.91
C SER A 3 -8.94 -13.47 -15.50
N GLN A 4 -7.96 -14.29 -15.11
CA GLN A 4 -7.89 -14.87 -13.76
C GLN A 4 -7.64 -13.80 -12.69
N ILE A 5 -6.78 -12.82 -12.96
CA ILE A 5 -6.53 -11.69 -12.05
C ILE A 5 -7.81 -10.84 -11.91
N LEU A 6 -8.51 -10.58 -13.01
CA LEU A 6 -9.79 -9.85 -12.99
C LEU A 6 -10.87 -10.59 -12.21
N ASP A 7 -11.02 -11.91 -12.38
CA ASP A 7 -11.95 -12.70 -11.58
C ASP A 7 -11.58 -12.74 -10.10
N LEU A 8 -10.29 -12.73 -9.78
CA LEU A 8 -9.79 -12.70 -8.40
C LEU A 8 -10.07 -11.34 -7.74
N ILE A 9 -9.90 -10.24 -8.47
CA ILE A 9 -10.28 -8.89 -8.01
C ILE A 9 -11.80 -8.77 -7.86
N ARG A 10 -12.56 -9.33 -8.81
CA ARG A 10 -14.03 -9.21 -8.85
C ARG A 10 -14.72 -10.02 -7.74
N ASN A 11 -14.15 -11.16 -7.35
CA ASN A 11 -14.69 -12.03 -6.31
C ASN A 11 -14.01 -11.87 -4.94
N ALA A 12 -12.95 -11.07 -4.84
CA ALA A 12 -12.32 -10.79 -3.56
C ALA A 12 -13.20 -9.82 -2.75
N ASN A 13 -13.92 -10.37 -1.78
CA ASN A 13 -14.53 -9.58 -0.73
C ASN A 13 -13.45 -9.12 0.25
N ILE A 14 -12.84 -7.97 -0.04
CA ILE A 14 -11.92 -7.34 0.90
C ILE A 14 -12.76 -6.64 1.97
N THR A 15 -12.97 -7.32 3.09
CA THR A 15 -13.56 -6.70 4.29
C THR A 15 -12.49 -5.84 4.95
N LEU A 16 -12.34 -4.61 4.45
CA LEU A 16 -11.45 -3.62 5.06
C LEU A 16 -12.11 -3.09 6.34
N PRO A 17 -11.44 -3.17 7.50
CA PRO A 17 -11.98 -2.59 8.72
C PRO A 17 -12.12 -1.08 8.58
N VAL A 18 -13.36 -0.58 8.66
CA VAL A 18 -13.72 0.83 8.47
C VAL A 18 -12.92 1.76 9.40
N THR A 19 -12.62 1.29 10.61
CA THR A 19 -11.78 2.00 11.58
C THR A 19 -10.38 2.28 11.03
N GLU A 20 -9.71 1.30 10.43
CA GLU A 20 -8.36 1.50 9.87
C GLU A 20 -8.36 2.48 8.70
N VAL A 21 -9.37 2.40 7.82
CA VAL A 21 -9.52 3.32 6.68
C VAL A 21 -9.75 4.75 7.17
N SER A 22 -10.61 4.93 8.18
CA SER A 22 -10.91 6.25 8.74
C SER A 22 -9.70 6.88 9.44
N ILE A 23 -8.90 6.09 10.18
CA ILE A 23 -7.67 6.56 10.83
C ILE A 23 -6.64 6.96 9.78
N LEU A 24 -6.45 6.14 8.74
CA LEU A 24 -5.55 6.44 7.62
C LEU A 24 -5.92 7.77 6.96
N LEU A 25 -7.21 7.98 6.66
CA LEU A 25 -7.70 9.21 6.04
C LEU A 25 -7.41 10.43 6.92
N LEU A 26 -7.75 10.37 8.21
CA LEU A 26 -7.48 11.47 9.14
C LEU A 26 -5.98 11.80 9.23
N LEU A 27 -5.13 10.77 9.26
CA LEU A 27 -3.68 10.92 9.37
C LEU A 27 -3.08 11.52 8.09
N LEU A 28 -3.53 11.06 6.92
CA LEU A 28 -3.14 11.63 5.62
C LEU A 28 -3.61 13.07 5.45
N THR A 29 -4.86 13.37 5.79
CA THR A 29 -5.39 14.75 5.74
C THR A 29 -4.60 15.66 6.67
N SER A 30 -4.29 15.20 7.89
CA SER A 30 -3.44 15.94 8.84
C SER A 30 -2.03 16.16 8.27
N CYS A 31 -1.37 15.12 7.74
CA CYS A 31 -0.05 15.25 7.12
C CYS A 31 -0.04 16.25 5.95
N LEU A 32 -1.10 16.27 5.14
CA LEU A 32 -1.25 17.23 4.04
C LEU A 32 -1.39 18.67 4.56
N LEU A 33 -2.20 18.85 5.62
CA LEU A 33 -2.51 20.15 6.21
C LEU A 33 -1.30 20.78 6.91
N PHE A 34 -0.46 19.97 7.55
CA PHE A 34 0.79 20.38 8.18
C PHE A 34 2.02 20.33 7.25
N ARG A 35 1.83 20.06 5.95
CA ARG A 35 2.91 19.90 4.95
C ARG A 35 3.97 18.84 5.32
N PHE A 36 3.60 17.86 6.15
CA PHE A 36 4.43 16.68 6.43
C PHE A 36 4.33 15.64 5.30
N ASN A 37 4.59 16.08 4.07
CA ASN A 37 4.38 15.27 2.87
C ASN A 37 5.18 13.96 2.90
N ARG A 38 6.40 13.97 3.44
CA ARG A 38 7.25 12.76 3.54
C ARG A 38 6.69 11.72 4.49
N THR A 39 6.26 12.18 5.68
CA THR A 39 5.65 11.31 6.70
C THR A 39 4.35 10.73 6.19
N GLY A 40 3.51 11.56 5.54
CA GLY A 40 2.26 11.14 4.91
C GLY A 40 2.47 10.04 3.85
N LEU A 41 3.50 10.19 3.02
CA LEU A 41 3.85 9.23 1.96
C LEU A 41 4.31 7.89 2.55
N MET A 42 5.14 7.91 3.60
CA MET A 42 5.52 6.68 4.31
C MET A 42 4.34 5.99 4.97
N THR A 43 3.46 6.75 5.65
CA THR A 43 2.27 6.16 6.28
C THR A 43 1.32 5.55 5.25
N ALA A 44 1.10 6.22 4.11
CA ALA A 44 0.30 5.66 3.03
C ALA A 44 0.90 4.38 2.44
N TYR A 45 2.23 4.37 2.24
CA TYR A 45 2.93 3.19 1.74
C TYR A 45 2.78 1.99 2.70
N VAL A 46 3.02 2.19 4.00
CA VAL A 46 2.90 1.11 5.00
C VAL A 46 1.48 0.58 5.09
N PHE A 47 0.47 1.45 5.05
CA PHE A 47 -0.94 1.03 5.06
C PHE A 47 -1.33 0.25 3.81
N ALA A 48 -0.97 0.75 2.62
CA ALA A 48 -1.20 0.04 1.37
C ALA A 48 -0.49 -1.32 1.36
N TYR A 49 0.74 -1.38 1.88
CA TYR A 49 1.49 -2.62 1.99
C TYR A 49 0.85 -3.62 2.96
N ARG A 50 0.26 -3.15 4.07
CA ARG A 50 -0.45 -4.00 5.02
C ARG A 50 -1.74 -4.58 4.43
N TRP A 51 -2.54 -3.76 3.74
CA TRP A 51 -3.77 -4.25 3.10
C TRP A 51 -3.50 -5.17 1.92
N GLY A 52 -2.50 -4.85 1.09
CA GLY A 52 -2.06 -5.78 0.04
C GLY A 52 -1.56 -7.10 0.62
N TRP A 53 -0.85 -7.07 1.76
CA TRP A 53 -0.44 -8.30 2.45
C TRP A 53 -1.63 -9.14 2.89
N MET A 54 -2.64 -8.52 3.50
CA MET A 54 -3.88 -9.21 3.91
C MET A 54 -4.66 -9.79 2.72
N PHE A 55 -4.57 -9.17 1.55
CA PHE A 55 -5.18 -9.69 0.32
C PHE A 55 -4.42 -10.88 -0.27
N PHE A 56 -3.09 -10.79 -0.32
CA PHE A 56 -2.25 -11.79 -0.97
C PHE A 56 -1.82 -12.93 -0.04
N SER A 57 -1.94 -12.79 1.28
CA SER A 57 -1.53 -13.83 2.24
C SER A 57 -2.30 -15.14 2.09
N ASP A 58 -3.57 -15.07 1.70
CA ASP A 58 -4.43 -16.24 1.45
C ASP A 58 -4.30 -16.78 0.01
N GLN A 59 -3.45 -16.18 -0.82
CA GLN A 59 -3.25 -16.57 -2.21
C GLN A 59 -2.04 -17.49 -2.39
N LYS A 60 -1.89 -18.07 -3.58
CA LYS A 60 -0.76 -18.95 -3.91
C LYS A 60 0.58 -18.24 -3.65
N GLN A 61 1.57 -18.99 -3.15
CA GLN A 61 2.90 -18.47 -2.80
C GLN A 61 3.58 -17.64 -3.91
N SER A 62 3.33 -17.98 -5.18
CA SER A 62 3.87 -17.21 -6.32
C SER A 62 3.38 -15.76 -6.34
N TYR A 63 2.13 -15.50 -5.96
CA TYR A 63 1.58 -14.15 -5.88
C TYR A 63 2.15 -13.37 -4.68
N VAL A 64 2.35 -14.04 -3.54
CA VAL A 64 2.99 -13.45 -2.36
C VAL A 64 4.43 -13.04 -2.66
N PHE A 65 5.18 -13.87 -3.38
CA PHE A 65 6.56 -13.58 -3.75
C PHE A 65 6.65 -12.39 -4.71
N ALA A 66 5.80 -12.37 -5.75
CA ALA A 66 5.69 -11.24 -6.65
C ALA A 66 5.31 -9.95 -5.90
N TYR A 67 4.38 -10.03 -4.95
CA TYR A 67 3.96 -8.93 -4.10
C TYR A 67 5.11 -8.38 -3.23
N MET A 68 5.91 -9.24 -2.60
CA MET A 68 7.08 -8.81 -1.82
C MET A 68 8.10 -8.07 -2.68
N ILE A 69 8.42 -8.60 -3.86
CA ILE A 69 9.39 -7.97 -4.78
C ILE A 69 8.89 -6.60 -5.22
N PHE A 70 7.62 -6.51 -5.62
CA PHE A 70 7.01 -5.24 -6.02
C PHE A 70 6.97 -4.23 -4.88
N GLY A 71 6.58 -4.67 -3.68
CA GLY A 71 6.60 -3.83 -2.48
C GLY A 71 7.99 -3.28 -2.23
N MET A 72 9.02 -4.13 -2.19
CA MET A 72 10.40 -3.69 -1.98
C MET A 72 10.87 -2.68 -3.04
N ALA A 73 10.53 -2.90 -4.32
CA ALA A 73 10.87 -1.96 -5.39
C ALA A 73 10.20 -0.59 -5.20
N VAL A 74 8.90 -0.57 -4.87
CA VAL A 74 8.16 0.69 -4.62
C VAL A 74 8.68 1.39 -3.37
N GLY A 75 8.98 0.64 -2.30
CA GLY A 75 9.59 1.17 -1.09
C GLY A 75 10.95 1.80 -1.36
N PHE A 76 11.78 1.16 -2.19
CA PHE A 76 13.06 1.72 -2.63
C PHE A 76 12.88 3.03 -3.40
N LEU A 77 11.97 3.06 -4.38
CA LEU A 77 11.66 4.28 -5.12
C LEU A 77 11.14 5.40 -4.22
N ALA A 78 10.31 5.08 -3.23
CA ALA A 78 9.80 6.04 -2.26
C ALA A 78 10.95 6.64 -1.42
N VAL A 79 11.88 5.82 -0.93
CA VAL A 79 13.07 6.29 -0.19
C VAL A 79 13.96 7.17 -1.06
N VAL A 80 14.27 6.74 -2.28
CA VAL A 80 15.10 7.53 -3.23
C VAL A 80 14.43 8.87 -3.55
N GLY A 81 13.12 8.88 -3.78
CA GLY A 81 12.35 10.10 -4.02
C GLY A 81 12.39 11.07 -2.83
N MET A 82 12.34 10.56 -1.60
CA MET A 82 12.44 11.39 -0.39
C MET A 82 13.83 11.99 -0.17
N ILE A 83 14.89 11.27 -0.55
CA ILE A 83 16.28 11.76 -0.48
C ILE A 83 16.47 12.87 -1.52
N ARG A 84 16.05 12.66 -2.77
CA ARG A 84 16.22 13.64 -3.86
C ARG A 84 15.38 14.90 -3.67
N SER A 85 14.20 14.81 -3.06
CA SER A 85 13.36 15.99 -2.74
C SER A 85 13.97 16.91 -1.66
N ARG A 86 15.15 16.61 -1.12
CA ARG A 86 15.84 17.40 -0.09
C ARG A 86 16.91 18.35 -0.65
N GLU A 87 17.25 18.21 -1.93
CA GLU A 87 18.04 19.18 -2.72
C GLU A 87 17.10 20.13 -3.46
#